data_AF-A0A957HTS9-F1
#
_entry.id   AF-A0A957HTS9-F1
#
_cell.length_a   1.000
_cell.length_b   1.000
_cell.length_c   1.000
_cell.angle_alpha   90.00
_cell.angle_beta   90.00
_cell.angle_gamma   90.00
#
_symmetry.space_group_name_H-M   'P 1'
#
loop_
_entity.id
_entity.type
_entity.pdbx_description
1 polymer ?
#
loop_
_entity_poly.entity_id
_entity_poly.type
_entity_poly.pdbx_seq_one_letter_code
_entity_poly.pdbx_strand_id
1 'polypeptide(L)'
;MNRAKVLPLGMAAAIIIYGIWLIRKPVALTPETTRHQEASLAVYLADNPYVDDPAVLLPLFTGDERSPLRYDQPSEAQQFYLEQRLPEGEQQLPVEKYDAAWAQIKTMPQFSIERGVTLPTENSLAITAADTWEALGPGNIGGRTRGLVIDPNNPSVMYAAGVAGGVWKTTNGGNSWTPLDDLLPNLAISSLVMAPQNANILYAGTGEGVGNGDAVRGNGIYKTTNGGASWTHLSSTTTNSNFYYVNDIVVSHNDVNRIYAATREGIWRSTNGGSSWSRVYNASEPYGCMDLAIRTDKSPDTIFAACGSTFGATIYRSTNGGNTWPGSFSESGMGRTTLAIAPSNEDVVYALAADTGGGTYSGGMRAVYRTTNGGSSWTARVRNTDSDKLNRVLL
;
A
#
# COMPACT_ATOMS: atom_id res chain seq x y z
N MET A 1 21.29 -28.07 47.40
CA MET A 1 22.19 -27.14 46.69
C MET A 1 21.35 -26.26 45.78
N ASN A 2 21.48 -24.95 45.97
CA ASN A 2 20.47 -23.95 45.68
C ASN A 2 20.17 -23.70 44.19
N ARG A 3 18.87 -23.42 43.97
CA ARG A 3 18.26 -22.80 42.78
C ARG A 3 18.63 -21.31 42.67
N ALA A 4 18.50 -20.74 41.46
CA ALA A 4 17.60 -19.60 41.22
C ALA A 4 17.29 -19.40 39.72
N LYS A 5 16.00 -19.48 39.37
CA LYS A 5 15.32 -18.80 38.24
C LYS A 5 15.13 -17.32 38.60
N VAL A 6 14.98 -16.40 37.63
CA VAL A 6 13.90 -15.36 37.59
C VAL A 6 13.65 -14.83 36.15
N LEU A 7 12.37 -14.82 35.75
CA LEU A 7 11.63 -13.89 34.85
C LEU A 7 10.53 -13.23 35.75
N PRO A 8 9.81 -12.10 35.46
CA PRO A 8 9.35 -11.64 34.13
C PRO A 8 9.06 -10.10 33.88
N LEU A 9 8.71 -9.79 32.61
CA LEU A 9 7.71 -8.88 31.99
C LEU A 9 7.48 -7.38 32.36
N GLY A 10 7.41 -6.55 31.31
CA GLY A 10 6.67 -5.26 31.28
C GLY A 10 6.80 -4.47 29.96
N MET A 11 5.73 -4.45 29.16
CA MET A 11 5.40 -3.54 28.03
C MET A 11 6.47 -3.21 26.98
N ALA A 12 6.29 -3.74 25.76
CA ALA A 12 6.87 -3.14 24.55
C ALA A 12 5.74 -2.63 23.65
N ALA A 13 5.58 -1.30 23.62
CA ALA A 13 4.99 -0.61 22.50
C ALA A 13 5.84 -0.93 21.25
N ALA A 14 5.19 -1.42 20.20
CA ALA A 14 5.87 -1.67 18.93
C ALA A 14 6.13 -0.33 18.23
N ILE A 15 7.27 0.30 18.56
CA ILE A 15 7.93 1.27 17.69
C ILE A 15 8.71 0.44 16.66
N ILE A 16 8.22 0.40 15.43
CA ILE A 16 8.93 -0.25 14.31
C ILE A 16 10.05 0.69 13.85
N ILE A 17 11.27 0.43 14.32
CA ILE A 17 12.49 0.96 13.70
C ILE A 17 12.98 -0.09 12.70
N TYR A 18 13.16 0.35 11.45
CA TYR A 18 13.73 -0.44 10.35
C TYR A 18 15.16 -0.90 10.67
N GLY A 19 15.46 -2.18 10.45
CA GLY A 19 16.81 -2.74 10.59
C GLY A 19 16.97 -4.11 9.94
N ILE A 20 17.58 -4.10 8.74
CA ILE A 20 18.50 -5.08 8.13
C ILE A 20 18.32 -6.56 8.56
N TRP A 21 17.87 -7.39 7.61
CA TRP A 21 17.94 -8.85 7.69
C TRP A 21 19.39 -9.34 7.51
N LEU A 22 19.97 -9.93 8.57
CA LEU A 22 21.08 -10.88 8.44
C LEU A 22 20.52 -12.28 8.74
N ILE A 23 20.45 -13.13 7.71
CA ILE A 23 20.03 -14.52 7.81
C ILE A 23 21.09 -15.31 8.60
N ARG A 24 20.75 -15.79 9.80
CA ARG A 24 21.47 -16.90 10.46
C ARG A 24 20.66 -18.19 10.34
N LYS A 25 21.35 -19.31 10.07
CA LYS A 25 20.79 -20.67 9.93
C LYS A 25 19.91 -21.06 11.14
N PRO A 26 18.84 -21.85 10.94
CA PRO A 26 17.97 -22.26 12.03
C PRO A 26 18.69 -23.26 12.95
N VAL A 27 18.65 -22.99 14.25
CA VAL A 27 18.94 -23.96 15.32
C VAL A 27 17.64 -24.70 15.61
N ALA A 28 17.69 -26.02 15.70
CA ALA A 28 16.53 -26.86 15.97
C ALA A 28 15.88 -26.49 17.32
N LEU A 29 14.58 -26.17 17.28
CA LEU A 29 13.77 -25.87 18.45
C LEU A 29 13.39 -27.17 19.18
N THR A 30 13.53 -27.20 20.50
CA THR A 30 13.10 -28.31 21.35
C THR A 30 11.60 -28.21 21.70
N PRO A 31 10.93 -29.32 22.08
CA PRO A 31 9.47 -29.40 22.24
C PRO A 31 8.82 -28.47 23.28
N GLU A 32 9.61 -27.76 24.11
CA GLU A 32 9.09 -26.84 25.14
C GLU A 32 8.81 -25.42 24.61
N THR A 33 9.30 -25.06 23.42
CA THR A 33 9.03 -23.73 22.82
C THR A 33 7.69 -23.65 22.08
N THR A 34 7.09 -24.79 21.73
CA THR A 34 5.87 -24.86 20.92
C THR A 34 4.61 -24.44 21.69
N ARG A 35 4.54 -24.67 23.01
CA ARG A 35 3.33 -24.40 23.81
C ARG A 35 3.09 -22.93 24.16
N HIS A 36 4.12 -22.08 24.13
CA HIS A 36 3.92 -20.64 24.36
C HIS A 36 3.43 -19.88 23.11
N GLN A 37 3.65 -20.42 21.91
CA GLN A 37 3.10 -19.85 20.67
C GLN A 37 1.62 -20.19 20.47
N GLU A 38 1.15 -21.33 21.00
CA GLU A 38 -0.24 -21.80 20.86
C GLU A 38 -1.25 -20.93 21.62
N ALA A 39 -0.87 -20.35 22.76
CA ALA A 39 -1.73 -19.44 23.52
C ALA A 39 -1.93 -18.08 22.83
N SER A 40 -0.92 -17.59 22.09
CA SER A 40 -1.00 -16.32 21.35
C SER A 40 -1.82 -16.44 20.07
N LEU A 41 -1.83 -17.62 19.43
CA LEU A 41 -2.62 -17.87 18.23
C LEU A 41 -4.12 -18.03 18.55
N ALA A 42 -4.47 -18.60 19.71
CA ALA A 42 -5.85 -18.72 20.17
C ALA A 42 -6.52 -17.36 20.44
N VAL A 43 -5.76 -16.37 20.92
CA VAL A 43 -6.26 -14.99 21.12
C VAL A 43 -6.43 -14.26 19.78
N TYR A 44 -5.53 -14.49 18.80
CA TYR A 44 -5.62 -13.88 17.47
C TYR A 44 -6.82 -14.41 16.65
N LEU A 45 -7.25 -15.65 16.87
CA LEU A 45 -8.37 -16.26 16.15
C LEU A 45 -9.74 -15.97 16.77
N ALA A 46 -9.81 -15.52 18.03
CA ALA A 46 -11.06 -15.17 18.70
C ALA A 46 -11.60 -13.78 18.31
N ASP A 47 -10.73 -12.87 17.85
CA ASP A 47 -11.11 -11.51 17.41
C ASP A 47 -11.27 -11.37 15.88
N ASN A 48 -11.26 -12.50 15.14
CA ASN A 48 -11.44 -12.49 13.70
C ASN A 48 -12.92 -12.69 13.33
N PRO A 49 -13.62 -11.70 12.74
CA PRO A 49 -15.04 -11.77 12.43
C PRO A 49 -15.40 -12.70 11.24
N TYR A 50 -14.52 -13.64 10.86
CA TYR A 50 -14.70 -14.60 9.76
C TYR A 50 -14.54 -16.07 10.17
N VAL A 51 -14.63 -16.41 11.46
CA VAL A 51 -14.61 -17.81 11.94
C VAL A 51 -16.01 -18.20 12.44
N ASP A 52 -16.75 -18.94 11.63
CA ASP A 52 -18.19 -19.22 11.84
C ASP A 52 -18.54 -20.41 12.75
N ASP A 53 -17.58 -21.08 13.42
CA ASP A 53 -17.93 -22.11 14.43
C ASP A 53 -16.80 -22.41 15.45
N PRO A 54 -16.94 -22.02 16.74
CA PRO A 54 -15.97 -22.35 17.78
C PRO A 54 -15.93 -23.84 18.18
N ALA A 55 -16.88 -24.67 17.74
CA ALA A 55 -17.01 -26.06 18.17
C ALA A 55 -15.99 -27.03 17.54
N VAL A 56 -15.23 -26.60 16.53
CA VAL A 56 -14.29 -27.47 15.79
C VAL A 56 -12.93 -27.64 16.51
N LEU A 57 -12.62 -26.86 17.55
CA LEU A 57 -11.30 -26.87 18.21
C LEU A 57 -11.23 -27.64 19.53
N LEU A 58 -12.36 -28.15 20.05
CA LEU A 58 -12.39 -28.76 21.39
C LEU A 58 -11.77 -30.17 21.58
N PRO A 59 -11.52 -31.04 20.56
CA PRO A 59 -11.00 -32.38 20.87
C PRO A 59 -9.48 -32.54 20.82
N LEU A 60 -8.68 -31.51 20.50
CA LEU A 60 -7.22 -31.67 20.37
C LEU A 60 -6.44 -31.61 21.71
N PHE A 61 -7.12 -31.39 22.84
CA PHE A 61 -6.45 -31.17 24.13
C PHE A 61 -6.83 -32.15 25.25
N THR A 62 -7.66 -33.16 25.01
CA THR A 62 -7.96 -34.18 26.03
C THR A 62 -7.06 -35.40 25.90
N GLY A 63 -5.76 -35.18 26.16
CA GLY A 63 -4.82 -36.24 26.49
C GLY A 63 -4.70 -36.36 28.00
N ASP A 64 -5.46 -37.29 28.59
CA ASP A 64 -5.24 -37.77 29.95
C ASP A 64 -4.07 -38.77 29.93
N GLU A 65 -3.04 -38.54 30.75
CA GLU A 65 -2.55 -39.54 31.72
C GLU A 65 -1.36 -38.99 32.55
N ARG A 66 -1.64 -38.75 33.83
CA ARG A 66 -0.78 -38.97 35.01
C ARG A 66 0.63 -38.34 35.00
N SER A 67 0.69 -37.08 35.38
CA SER A 67 1.76 -36.56 36.25
C SER A 67 1.10 -35.82 37.42
N PRO A 68 1.55 -35.99 38.68
CA PRO A 68 1.01 -35.19 39.78
C PRO A 68 1.23 -33.73 39.39
N LEU A 69 0.14 -32.94 39.33
CA LEU A 69 0.19 -31.51 39.04
C LEU A 69 1.31 -30.89 39.87
N ARG A 70 2.43 -30.54 39.22
CA ARG A 70 3.49 -29.77 39.87
C ARG A 70 2.89 -28.41 40.13
N TYR A 71 2.54 -28.16 41.39
CA TYR A 71 2.07 -26.86 41.86
C TYR A 71 3.30 -25.95 41.97
N ASP A 72 3.85 -25.49 40.85
CA ASP A 72 4.98 -24.57 40.84
C ASP A 72 4.50 -23.12 40.99
N GLN A 73 3.70 -22.85 42.03
CA GLN A 73 3.06 -21.57 42.42
C GLN A 73 3.71 -20.33 41.79
N PRO A 74 3.42 -20.02 40.52
CA PRO A 74 4.20 -19.04 39.77
C PRO A 74 3.89 -17.63 40.30
N SER A 75 2.64 -17.44 40.74
CA SER A 75 2.15 -16.24 41.41
C SER A 75 2.86 -15.98 42.74
N GLU A 76 3.06 -17.01 43.57
CA GLU A 76 3.76 -16.85 44.86
C GLU A 76 5.25 -16.59 44.66
N ALA A 77 5.88 -17.25 43.69
CA ALA A 77 7.26 -16.95 43.32
C ALA A 77 7.39 -15.50 42.79
N GLN A 78 6.48 -15.07 41.93
CA GLN A 78 6.44 -13.70 41.43
C GLN A 78 6.27 -12.69 42.57
N GLN A 79 5.35 -12.95 43.50
CA GLN A 79 5.09 -12.08 44.65
C GLN A 79 6.29 -12.02 45.60
N PHE A 80 6.93 -13.16 45.88
CA PHE A 80 8.18 -13.22 46.64
C PHE A 80 9.28 -12.36 46.00
N TYR A 81 9.49 -12.48 44.67
CA TYR A 81 10.50 -11.66 43.99
C TYR A 81 10.12 -10.18 43.93
N LEU A 82 8.83 -9.86 43.94
CA LEU A 82 8.35 -8.47 44.00
C LEU A 82 8.63 -7.88 45.38
N GLU A 83 8.29 -8.59 46.46
CA GLU A 83 8.57 -8.18 47.85
C GLU A 83 10.08 -7.99 48.11
N GLN A 84 10.94 -8.85 47.54
CA GLN A 84 12.40 -8.70 47.64
C GLN A 84 12.94 -7.45 46.92
N ARG A 85 12.19 -6.89 45.96
CA ARG A 85 12.59 -5.74 45.15
C ARG A 85 11.91 -4.45 45.58
N LEU A 86 10.87 -4.55 46.42
CA LEU A 86 10.14 -3.41 46.94
C LEU A 86 10.96 -2.74 48.06
N PRO A 87 11.18 -1.41 47.99
CA PRO A 87 11.72 -0.67 49.11
C PRO A 87 10.83 -0.82 50.35
N GLU A 88 11.43 -0.74 51.53
CA GLU A 88 10.71 -0.88 52.80
C GLU A 88 9.57 0.15 52.89
N GLY A 89 8.34 -0.35 53.08
CA GLY A 89 7.12 0.47 53.14
C GLY A 89 6.37 0.68 51.82
N GLU A 90 6.91 0.22 50.69
CA GLU A 90 6.26 0.35 49.38
C GLU A 90 5.44 -0.89 49.02
N GLN A 91 4.21 -0.70 48.52
CA GLN A 91 3.33 -1.81 48.09
C GLN A 91 3.42 -2.11 46.58
N GLN A 92 3.99 -1.19 45.79
CA GLN A 92 4.18 -1.32 44.35
C GLN A 92 5.52 -0.68 43.96
N LEU A 93 6.16 -1.19 42.90
CA LEU A 93 7.44 -0.65 42.42
C LEU A 93 7.20 0.77 41.89
N PRO A 94 7.79 1.82 42.50
CA PRO A 94 7.57 3.19 42.05
C PRO A 94 8.15 3.37 40.64
N VAL A 95 7.32 3.87 39.70
CA VAL A 95 7.69 4.04 38.29
C VAL A 95 8.86 5.01 38.14
N GLU A 96 8.95 6.02 39.01
CA GLU A 96 10.01 7.02 39.02
C GLU A 96 11.39 6.40 39.28
N LYS A 97 11.46 5.32 40.06
CA LYS A 97 12.70 4.57 40.31
C LYS A 97 13.11 3.75 39.09
N TYR A 98 12.13 3.23 38.33
CA TYR A 98 12.39 2.57 37.06
C TYR A 98 12.93 3.57 36.03
N ASP A 99 12.35 4.76 35.95
CA ASP A 99 12.82 5.83 35.07
C ASP A 99 14.23 6.29 35.43
N ALA A 100 14.51 6.47 36.73
CA ALA A 100 15.85 6.81 37.21
C ALA A 100 16.88 5.71 36.91
N ALA A 101 16.51 4.44 37.09
CA ALA A 101 17.36 3.30 36.75
C ALA A 101 17.64 3.23 35.23
N TRP A 102 16.64 3.49 34.40
CA TRP A 102 16.79 3.56 32.95
C TRP A 102 17.70 4.71 32.51
N ALA A 103 17.52 5.89 33.11
CA ALA A 103 18.42 7.02 32.87
C ALA A 103 19.86 6.70 33.25
N GLN A 104 20.06 5.98 34.36
CA GLN A 104 21.40 5.53 34.77
C GLN A 104 21.98 4.50 33.80
N ILE A 105 21.20 3.49 33.38
CA ILE A 105 21.64 2.45 32.42
C ILE A 105 22.16 3.06 31.12
N LYS A 106 21.51 4.12 30.62
CA LYS A 106 21.96 4.85 29.41
C LYS A 106 23.33 5.53 29.55
N THR A 107 23.76 5.78 30.79
CA THR A 107 25.08 6.36 31.10
C THR A 107 26.13 5.30 31.44
N MET A 108 25.75 4.02 31.53
CA MET A 108 26.68 2.95 31.85
C MET A 108 27.41 2.45 30.59
N PRO A 109 28.73 2.19 30.66
CA PRO A 109 29.45 1.55 29.57
C PRO A 109 28.92 0.14 29.32
N GLN A 110 28.68 -0.22 28.06
CA GLN A 110 28.22 -1.56 27.70
C GLN A 110 29.39 -2.42 27.24
N PHE A 111 29.52 -3.66 27.71
CA PHE A 111 30.58 -4.56 27.25
C PHE A 111 30.08 -5.47 26.14
N SER A 112 30.73 -5.43 24.96
CA SER A 112 30.44 -6.34 23.87
C SER A 112 31.21 -7.65 24.05
N ILE A 113 30.48 -8.74 24.31
CA ILE A 113 31.07 -10.08 24.48
C ILE A 113 31.67 -10.58 23.15
N GLU A 114 31.05 -10.25 22.02
CA GLU A 114 31.53 -10.64 20.69
C GLU A 114 32.86 -9.95 20.32
N ARG A 115 33.00 -8.67 20.68
CA ARG A 115 34.19 -7.87 20.33
C ARG A 115 35.23 -7.81 21.45
N GLY A 116 34.91 -8.30 22.64
CA GLY A 116 35.80 -8.27 23.81
C GLY A 116 36.16 -6.86 24.29
N VAL A 117 35.34 -5.85 23.99
CA VAL A 117 35.61 -4.44 24.29
C VAL A 117 34.43 -3.76 24.96
N THR A 118 34.74 -2.77 25.80
CA THR A 118 33.75 -1.84 26.35
C THR A 118 33.37 -0.82 25.28
N LEU A 119 32.10 -0.84 24.89
CA LEU A 119 31.51 0.13 24.00
C LEU A 119 31.27 1.47 24.74
N PRO A 120 31.28 2.59 24.00
CA PRO A 120 30.88 3.88 24.55
C PRO A 120 29.46 3.80 25.14
N THR A 121 29.16 4.65 26.11
CA THR A 121 27.80 4.79 26.67
C THR A 121 26.84 5.22 25.54
N GLU A 122 25.56 4.87 25.60
CA GLU A 122 24.58 5.23 24.55
C GLU A 122 24.57 6.75 24.27
N ASN A 123 24.80 7.56 25.31
CA ASN A 123 24.89 9.03 25.19
C ASN A 123 26.21 9.56 24.61
N SER A 124 27.24 8.72 24.49
CA SER A 124 28.56 9.11 23.93
C SER A 124 28.70 8.77 22.44
N LEU A 125 27.72 8.08 21.86
CA LEU A 125 27.54 8.04 20.42
C LEU A 125 26.93 9.37 19.97
N ALA A 126 27.74 10.43 20.01
CA ALA A 126 27.47 11.57 19.15
C ALA A 126 27.54 11.03 17.73
N ILE A 127 26.37 10.81 17.12
CA ILE A 127 26.29 10.76 15.67
C ILE A 127 26.81 12.13 15.25
N THR A 128 28.09 12.22 14.87
CA THR A 128 28.55 13.32 14.02
C THR A 128 27.59 13.30 12.87
N ALA A 129 26.71 14.30 12.81
CA ALA A 129 25.74 14.42 11.74
C ALA A 129 26.51 14.16 10.45
N ALA A 130 26.10 13.14 9.71
CA ALA A 130 26.65 12.96 8.38
C ALA A 130 26.28 14.23 7.62
N ASP A 131 27.26 15.09 7.36
CA ASP A 131 27.03 16.40 6.74
C ASP A 131 26.54 16.26 5.28
N THR A 132 26.55 15.04 4.74
CA THR A 132 26.13 14.74 3.38
C THR A 132 25.32 13.45 3.33
N TRP A 133 24.06 13.58 2.91
CA TRP A 133 23.25 12.44 2.46
C TRP A 133 23.56 12.16 0.98
N GLU A 134 23.92 10.92 0.66
CA GLU A 134 24.09 10.47 -0.72
C GLU A 134 22.89 9.60 -1.12
N ALA A 135 22.21 9.98 -2.19
CA ALA A 135 21.13 9.19 -2.77
C ALA A 135 21.71 7.97 -3.49
N LEU A 136 21.42 6.76 -3.00
CA LEU A 136 21.93 5.54 -3.60
C LEU A 136 21.16 5.09 -4.85
N GLY A 137 19.96 5.60 -5.12
CA GLY A 137 19.10 5.19 -6.26
C GLY A 137 18.32 6.37 -6.86
N PRO A 138 17.40 6.14 -7.83
CA PRO A 138 16.80 4.86 -8.21
C PRO A 138 17.48 4.14 -9.40
N GLY A 139 18.61 4.66 -9.91
CA GLY A 139 19.30 4.07 -11.09
C GLY A 139 19.84 2.64 -10.89
N ASN A 140 19.88 2.14 -9.66
CA ASN A 140 20.42 0.83 -9.27
C ASN A 140 19.43 -0.06 -8.48
N ILE A 141 18.44 0.51 -7.81
CA ILE A 141 17.43 -0.19 -7.00
C ILE A 141 16.07 0.40 -7.38
N GLY A 142 15.28 -0.39 -8.11
CA GLY A 142 13.92 -0.01 -8.47
C GLY A 142 12.95 -0.15 -7.31
N GLY A 143 11.87 0.64 -7.35
CA GLY A 143 10.70 0.51 -6.47
C GLY A 143 9.44 0.20 -7.30
N ARG A 144 8.31 -0.04 -6.62
CA ARG A 144 7.03 -0.19 -7.30
C ARG A 144 6.54 1.17 -7.82
N THR A 145 6.47 1.29 -9.13
CA THR A 145 6.00 2.48 -9.85
C THR A 145 4.65 2.20 -10.52
N ARG A 146 3.70 3.13 -10.43
CA ARG A 146 2.36 3.01 -11.05
C ARG A 146 2.07 4.04 -12.12
N GLY A 147 2.76 5.17 -12.11
CA GLY A 147 2.59 6.21 -13.11
C GLY A 147 3.91 6.53 -13.81
N LEU A 148 3.85 6.71 -15.11
CA LEU A 148 4.89 7.31 -15.93
C LEU A 148 4.23 8.32 -16.84
N VAL A 149 4.65 9.58 -16.75
CA VAL A 149 4.11 10.67 -17.56
C VAL A 149 5.26 11.31 -18.33
N ILE A 150 5.09 11.46 -19.64
CA ILE A 150 6.09 12.03 -20.55
C ILE A 150 5.55 13.37 -21.03
N ASP A 151 6.38 14.42 -20.96
CA ASP A 151 5.99 15.72 -21.52
C ASP A 151 5.87 15.60 -23.06
N PRO A 152 4.70 15.90 -23.65
CA PRO A 152 4.48 15.75 -25.08
C PRO A 152 5.32 16.72 -25.92
N ASN A 153 5.77 17.85 -25.34
CA ASN A 153 6.58 18.84 -26.03
C ASN A 153 8.08 18.59 -25.87
N ASN A 154 8.48 17.81 -24.86
CA ASN A 154 9.88 17.45 -24.61
C ASN A 154 10.00 16.07 -23.97
N PRO A 155 10.16 15.00 -24.76
CA PRO A 155 10.28 13.63 -24.24
C PRO A 155 11.46 13.37 -23.31
N SER A 156 12.44 14.30 -23.23
CA SER A 156 13.52 14.21 -22.24
C SER A 156 13.02 14.53 -20.82
N VAL A 157 11.86 15.17 -20.70
CA VAL A 157 11.19 15.49 -19.45
C VAL A 157 10.12 14.45 -19.17
N MET A 158 10.30 13.69 -18.09
CA MET A 158 9.37 12.66 -17.66
C MET A 158 9.19 12.68 -16.15
N TYR A 159 8.09 12.11 -15.68
CA TYR A 159 7.73 12.00 -14.29
C TYR A 159 7.33 10.57 -13.96
N ALA A 160 7.74 10.07 -12.79
CA ALA A 160 7.38 8.74 -12.32
C ALA A 160 6.71 8.81 -10.94
N ALA A 161 5.68 7.99 -10.72
CA ALA A 161 4.94 7.92 -9.46
C ALA A 161 5.21 6.59 -8.75
N GLY A 162 5.91 6.66 -7.62
CA GLY A 162 6.22 5.55 -6.74
C GLY A 162 5.13 5.34 -5.68
N VAL A 163 4.67 4.11 -5.53
CA VAL A 163 3.56 3.73 -4.61
C VAL A 163 3.91 3.89 -3.13
N ALA A 164 5.19 4.06 -2.81
CA ALA A 164 5.69 4.43 -1.49
C ALA A 164 6.93 5.34 -1.59
N GLY A 165 7.11 5.98 -2.75
CA GLY A 165 8.34 6.68 -3.10
C GLY A 165 8.14 8.07 -3.66
N GLY A 166 6.89 8.56 -3.76
CA GLY A 166 6.64 9.92 -4.21
C GLY A 166 6.68 10.12 -5.73
N VAL A 167 6.89 11.35 -6.15
CA VAL A 167 6.96 11.81 -7.54
C VAL A 167 8.41 12.14 -7.89
N TRP A 168 8.90 11.50 -8.93
CA TRP A 168 10.25 11.70 -9.45
C TRP A 168 10.19 12.38 -10.80
N LYS A 169 11.20 13.19 -11.12
CA LYS A 169 11.35 13.84 -12.43
C LYS A 169 12.72 13.60 -13.02
N THR A 170 12.75 13.41 -14.33
CA THR A 170 13.95 13.48 -15.15
C THR A 170 13.81 14.61 -16.16
N THR A 171 14.92 15.21 -16.55
CA THR A 171 15.01 16.21 -17.62
C THR A 171 16.02 15.80 -18.70
N ASN A 172 16.58 14.60 -18.60
CA ASN A 172 17.65 14.09 -19.45
C ASN A 172 17.32 12.69 -20.01
N GLY A 173 16.03 12.42 -20.26
CA GLY A 173 15.60 11.17 -20.90
C GLY A 173 15.71 9.94 -20.01
N GLY A 174 15.67 10.11 -18.69
CA GLY A 174 15.70 9.01 -17.73
C GLY A 174 17.10 8.57 -17.29
N ASN A 175 18.16 9.28 -17.72
CA ASN A 175 19.53 9.01 -17.28
C ASN A 175 19.71 9.28 -15.78
N SER A 176 19.03 10.31 -15.24
CA SER A 176 18.96 10.58 -13.80
C SER A 176 17.59 11.09 -13.41
N TRP A 177 17.21 10.85 -12.14
CA TRP A 177 15.92 11.22 -11.58
C TRP A 177 16.12 12.01 -10.28
N THR A 178 15.32 13.05 -10.08
CA THR A 178 15.29 13.88 -8.88
C THR A 178 13.91 13.72 -8.22
N PRO A 179 13.84 13.49 -6.90
CA PRO A 179 12.56 13.49 -6.19
C PRO A 179 11.99 14.91 -6.16
N LEU A 180 10.67 15.04 -6.27
CA LEU A 180 9.96 16.32 -6.29
C LEU A 180 9.10 16.56 -5.05
N ASP A 181 9.14 15.63 -4.11
CA ASP A 181 8.14 15.55 -3.06
C ASP A 181 8.63 14.96 -1.74
N ASP A 182 9.93 15.04 -1.44
CA ASP A 182 10.51 14.57 -0.17
C ASP A 182 9.81 15.15 1.09
N LEU A 183 9.02 16.21 0.93
CA LEU A 183 8.26 16.88 2.00
C LEU A 183 6.74 16.67 1.91
N LEU A 184 6.23 15.84 0.99
CA LEU A 184 4.80 15.54 0.96
C LEU A 184 4.42 14.68 2.17
N PRO A 185 3.34 15.02 2.89
CA PRO A 185 2.86 14.22 4.04
C PRO A 185 2.47 12.78 3.69
N ASN A 186 2.33 12.45 2.40
CA ASN A 186 1.99 11.12 1.92
C ASN A 186 2.71 10.86 0.59
N LEU A 187 3.57 9.84 0.58
CA LEU A 187 4.38 9.44 -0.58
C LEU A 187 3.75 8.28 -1.36
N ALA A 188 2.51 7.88 -1.02
CA ALA A 188 1.85 6.75 -1.64
C ALA A 188 1.17 7.15 -2.96
N ILE A 189 1.96 7.52 -3.96
CA ILE A 189 1.45 8.04 -5.23
C ILE A 189 1.04 6.89 -6.13
N SER A 190 -0.26 6.71 -6.28
CA SER A 190 -0.90 5.64 -7.06
C SER A 190 -1.26 6.08 -8.48
N SER A 191 -1.43 7.39 -8.69
CA SER A 191 -1.86 8.01 -9.95
C SER A 191 -1.12 9.33 -10.16
N LEU A 192 -0.69 9.58 -11.39
CA LEU A 192 -0.08 10.85 -11.80
C LEU A 192 -0.54 11.19 -13.20
N VAL A 193 -1.06 12.40 -13.40
CA VAL A 193 -1.52 12.88 -14.70
C VAL A 193 -1.06 14.30 -14.96
N MET A 194 -0.70 14.59 -16.20
CA MET A 194 -0.36 15.92 -16.69
C MET A 194 -1.51 16.50 -17.51
N ALA A 195 -1.75 17.80 -17.36
CA ALA A 195 -2.76 18.50 -18.14
C ALA A 195 -2.33 18.60 -19.62
N PRO A 196 -3.21 18.25 -20.59
CA PRO A 196 -2.82 18.15 -21.99
C PRO A 196 -2.41 19.48 -22.64
N GLN A 197 -2.93 20.61 -22.18
CA GLN A 197 -2.58 21.95 -22.70
C GLN A 197 -1.51 22.67 -21.89
N ASN A 198 -1.08 22.12 -20.76
CA ASN A 198 -0.09 22.77 -19.90
C ASN A 198 0.71 21.74 -19.10
N ALA A 199 1.92 21.44 -19.59
CA ALA A 199 2.83 20.48 -18.96
C ALA A 199 3.32 20.88 -17.55
N ASN A 200 3.08 22.13 -17.13
CA ASN A 200 3.38 22.57 -15.76
C ASN A 200 2.31 22.15 -14.76
N ILE A 201 1.12 21.77 -15.21
CA ILE A 201 0.02 21.35 -14.35
C ILE A 201 -0.02 19.83 -14.28
N LEU A 202 0.20 19.29 -13.09
CA LEU A 202 0.07 17.86 -12.81
C LEU A 202 -0.79 17.65 -11.56
N TYR A 203 -1.43 16.48 -11.52
CA TYR A 203 -2.21 16.00 -10.38
C TYR A 203 -1.68 14.64 -9.94
N ALA A 204 -1.40 14.50 -8.65
CA ALA A 204 -0.95 13.28 -8.02
C ALA A 204 -2.03 12.77 -7.05
N GLY A 205 -2.58 11.59 -7.35
CA GLY A 205 -3.53 10.89 -6.49
C GLY A 205 -2.79 9.98 -5.51
N THR A 206 -3.24 9.98 -4.26
CA THR A 206 -2.62 9.15 -3.22
C THR A 206 -3.49 7.96 -2.81
N GLY A 207 -2.82 6.92 -2.31
CA GLY A 207 -3.43 5.78 -1.67
C GLY A 207 -3.72 4.61 -2.59
N GLU A 208 -3.33 3.42 -2.17
CA GLU A 208 -3.45 2.23 -2.99
C GLU A 208 -4.80 1.52 -2.81
N GLY A 209 -5.64 1.59 -3.84
CA GLY A 209 -6.99 1.06 -3.76
C GLY A 209 -7.14 -0.45 -3.95
N VAL A 210 -6.08 -1.24 -4.19
CA VAL A 210 -6.19 -2.64 -4.67
C VAL A 210 -6.16 -3.72 -3.57
N GLY A 211 -6.15 -3.34 -2.29
CA GLY A 211 -6.40 -4.26 -1.17
C GLY A 211 -5.24 -5.19 -0.78
N ASN A 212 -4.03 -4.94 -1.27
CA ASN A 212 -2.81 -5.61 -0.86
C ASN A 212 -2.42 -5.26 0.59
N GLY A 213 -1.74 -6.18 1.29
CA GLY A 213 -1.40 -6.01 2.71
C GLY A 213 -0.42 -4.86 3.02
N ASP A 214 0.37 -4.45 2.03
CA ASP A 214 1.27 -3.29 2.09
C ASP A 214 0.63 -1.99 1.56
N ALA A 215 -0.67 -1.99 1.24
CA ALA A 215 -1.36 -0.81 0.74
C ALA A 215 -1.34 0.32 1.77
N VAL A 216 -0.74 1.45 1.38
CA VAL A 216 -0.74 2.66 2.20
C VAL A 216 -2.00 3.46 1.92
N ARG A 217 -2.68 3.87 2.99
CA ARG A 217 -3.82 4.80 2.91
C ARG A 217 -3.31 6.16 2.41
N GLY A 218 -3.97 6.70 1.38
CA GLY A 218 -3.73 8.06 0.89
C GLY A 218 -4.30 9.13 1.81
N ASN A 219 -4.10 10.38 1.44
CA ASN A 219 -4.67 11.53 2.13
C ASN A 219 -5.35 12.55 1.19
N GLY A 220 -5.48 12.23 -0.11
CA GLY A 220 -6.15 13.07 -1.09
C GLY A 220 -5.40 13.22 -2.40
N ILE A 221 -5.59 14.37 -3.05
CA ILE A 221 -4.99 14.72 -4.34
C ILE A 221 -4.10 15.95 -4.17
N TYR A 222 -2.89 15.88 -4.68
CA TYR A 222 -1.96 16.99 -4.78
C TYR A 222 -1.95 17.57 -6.20
N LYS A 223 -1.76 18.88 -6.31
CA LYS A 223 -1.67 19.61 -7.58
C LYS A 223 -0.39 20.42 -7.62
N THR A 224 0.29 20.43 -8.76
CA THR A 224 1.34 21.40 -9.08
C THR A 224 0.89 22.26 -10.27
N THR A 225 1.43 23.48 -10.35
CA THR A 225 1.26 24.39 -11.50
C THR A 225 2.60 24.91 -12.04
N ASN A 226 3.72 24.35 -11.55
CA ASN A 226 5.08 24.73 -11.90
C ASN A 226 5.96 23.50 -12.21
N GLY A 227 5.37 22.47 -12.80
CA GLY A 227 6.09 21.29 -13.28
C GLY A 227 6.72 20.47 -12.16
N GLY A 228 6.08 20.46 -10.99
CA GLY A 228 6.48 19.67 -9.83
C GLY A 228 7.47 20.34 -8.88
N ALA A 229 7.85 21.61 -9.10
CA ALA A 229 8.73 22.34 -8.19
C ALA A 229 8.06 22.61 -6.82
N SER A 230 6.74 22.75 -6.80
CA SER A 230 5.95 22.72 -5.56
C SER A 230 4.59 22.07 -5.77
N TRP A 231 4.07 21.49 -4.70
CA TRP A 231 2.79 20.77 -4.68
C TRP A 231 1.86 21.37 -3.63
N THR A 232 0.60 21.54 -4.00
CA THR A 232 -0.49 22.00 -3.13
C THR A 232 -1.45 20.85 -2.90
N HIS A 233 -1.72 20.52 -1.64
CA HIS A 233 -2.78 19.57 -1.29
C HIS A 233 -4.14 20.23 -1.56
N LEU A 234 -4.99 19.62 -2.38
CA LEU A 234 -6.34 20.13 -2.64
C LEU A 234 -7.20 20.04 -1.37
N SER A 235 -7.59 21.18 -0.81
CA SER A 235 -8.36 21.28 0.43
C SER A 235 -9.67 20.48 0.40
N SER A 236 -10.26 20.32 -0.78
CA SER A 236 -11.49 19.56 -1.02
C SER A 236 -11.34 18.04 -0.82
N THR A 237 -10.11 17.53 -0.72
CA THR A 237 -9.81 16.09 -0.58
C THR A 237 -9.16 15.73 0.76
N THR A 238 -8.66 16.71 1.53
CA THR A 238 -7.79 16.47 2.71
C THR A 238 -8.46 15.68 3.84
N THR A 239 -9.74 15.95 4.11
CA THR A 239 -10.53 15.33 5.18
C THR A 239 -11.65 14.46 4.63
N ASN A 240 -11.65 14.22 3.32
CA ASN A 240 -12.70 13.50 2.63
C ASN A 240 -12.26 12.05 2.39
N SER A 241 -12.81 11.12 3.16
CA SER A 241 -12.47 9.70 3.08
C SER A 241 -12.69 9.07 1.70
N ASN A 242 -13.55 9.67 0.87
CA ASN A 242 -13.77 9.24 -0.52
C ASN A 242 -12.50 9.34 -1.39
N PHE A 243 -11.49 10.10 -0.95
CA PHE A 243 -10.22 10.33 -1.63
C PHE A 243 -9.02 9.71 -0.87
N TYR A 244 -9.24 8.79 0.07
CA TYR A 244 -8.15 8.02 0.68
C TYR A 244 -7.51 7.00 -0.27
N TYR A 245 -8.18 6.67 -1.38
CA TYR A 245 -7.71 5.71 -2.36
C TYR A 245 -8.04 6.23 -3.75
N VAL A 246 -7.18 7.10 -4.29
CA VAL A 246 -7.32 7.67 -5.63
C VAL A 246 -6.59 6.76 -6.61
N ASN A 247 -7.34 5.92 -7.32
CA ASN A 247 -6.79 4.88 -8.16
C ASN A 247 -6.25 5.38 -9.49
N ASP A 248 -6.95 6.38 -10.07
CA ASP A 248 -6.57 6.99 -11.33
C ASP A 248 -7.19 8.40 -11.48
N ILE A 249 -6.56 9.26 -12.29
CA ILE A 249 -7.02 10.62 -12.58
C ILE A 249 -6.81 10.92 -14.06
N VAL A 250 -7.83 11.48 -14.72
CA VAL A 250 -7.71 12.03 -16.08
C VAL A 250 -8.14 13.48 -16.14
N VAL A 251 -7.46 14.27 -16.99
CA VAL A 251 -7.78 15.69 -17.24
C VAL A 251 -8.46 15.81 -18.60
N SER A 252 -9.52 16.63 -18.67
CA SER A 252 -10.26 16.91 -19.89
C SER A 252 -9.42 17.64 -20.93
N HIS A 253 -9.48 17.17 -22.18
CA HIS A 253 -8.89 17.87 -23.32
C HIS A 253 -9.71 19.08 -23.75
N ASN A 254 -11.00 19.13 -23.40
CA ASN A 254 -11.88 20.24 -23.76
C ASN A 254 -11.86 21.39 -22.73
N ASP A 255 -11.38 21.13 -21.52
CA ASP A 255 -11.36 22.08 -20.41
C ASP A 255 -10.34 21.62 -19.35
N VAL A 256 -9.22 22.32 -19.23
CA VAL A 256 -8.14 21.98 -18.30
C VAL A 256 -8.55 22.02 -16.81
N ASN A 257 -9.65 22.71 -16.49
CA ASN A 257 -10.20 22.75 -15.13
C ASN A 257 -11.14 21.57 -14.86
N ARG A 258 -11.51 20.80 -15.88
CA ARG A 258 -12.35 19.61 -15.71
C ARG A 258 -11.48 18.37 -15.54
N ILE A 259 -11.67 17.71 -14.41
CA ILE A 259 -10.85 16.57 -13.97
C ILE A 259 -11.76 15.47 -13.48
N TYR A 260 -11.39 14.22 -13.74
CA TYR A 260 -12.08 13.04 -13.24
C TYR A 260 -11.12 12.22 -12.39
N ALA A 261 -11.59 11.75 -11.25
CA ALA A 261 -10.83 10.89 -10.35
C ALA A 261 -11.62 9.61 -10.09
N ALA A 262 -10.99 8.47 -10.32
CA ALA A 262 -11.50 7.16 -9.94
C ALA A 262 -11.01 6.82 -8.53
N THR A 263 -11.95 6.45 -7.66
CA THR A 263 -11.67 6.05 -6.27
C THR A 263 -12.39 4.75 -5.93
N ARG A 264 -12.15 4.23 -4.72
CA ARG A 264 -12.95 3.11 -4.18
C ARG A 264 -14.45 3.42 -4.08
N GLU A 265 -14.80 4.70 -4.06
CA GLU A 265 -16.16 5.20 -4.00
C GLU A 265 -16.66 5.57 -5.41
N GLY A 266 -16.06 5.10 -6.50
CA GLY A 266 -16.51 5.39 -7.86
C GLY A 266 -15.86 6.64 -8.46
N ILE A 267 -16.58 7.38 -9.31
CA ILE A 267 -15.99 8.44 -10.14
C ILE A 267 -16.44 9.81 -9.64
N TRP A 268 -15.46 10.68 -9.41
CA TRP A 268 -15.64 12.07 -9.01
C TRP A 268 -15.23 12.99 -10.14
N ARG A 269 -15.97 14.09 -10.32
CA ARG A 269 -15.67 15.13 -11.31
C ARG A 269 -15.48 16.47 -10.61
N SER A 270 -14.42 17.19 -10.97
CA SER A 270 -14.25 18.61 -10.70
C SER A 270 -14.41 19.40 -11.99
N THR A 271 -14.95 20.61 -11.93
CA THR A 271 -15.02 21.57 -13.06
C THR A 271 -14.30 22.87 -12.77
N ASN A 272 -13.52 22.93 -11.69
CA ASN A 272 -12.82 24.11 -11.20
C ASN A 272 -11.39 23.77 -10.74
N GLY A 273 -10.75 22.82 -11.43
CA GLY A 273 -9.35 22.51 -11.24
C GLY A 273 -9.04 21.81 -9.91
N GLY A 274 -10.04 21.21 -9.26
CA GLY A 274 -9.92 20.48 -8.01
C GLY A 274 -10.43 21.22 -6.76
N SER A 275 -10.91 22.45 -6.88
CA SER A 275 -11.42 23.22 -5.74
C SER A 275 -12.71 22.63 -5.13
N SER A 276 -13.54 21.97 -5.94
CA SER A 276 -14.65 21.15 -5.46
C SER A 276 -14.87 19.95 -6.38
N TRP A 277 -15.55 18.93 -5.85
CA TRP A 277 -15.82 17.67 -6.53
C TRP A 277 -17.29 17.27 -6.38
N SER A 278 -17.83 16.63 -7.41
CA SER A 278 -19.14 15.98 -7.39
C SER A 278 -18.98 14.52 -7.79
N ARG A 279 -19.58 13.61 -7.02
CA ARG A 279 -19.63 12.20 -7.39
C ARG A 279 -20.57 12.04 -8.59
N VAL A 280 -20.03 11.57 -9.70
CA VAL A 280 -20.78 11.39 -10.96
C VAL A 280 -21.10 9.92 -11.26
N TYR A 281 -20.47 9.01 -10.53
CA TYR A 281 -20.79 7.59 -10.57
C TYR A 281 -20.58 6.96 -9.19
N ASN A 282 -21.56 6.19 -8.73
CA ASN A 282 -21.49 5.43 -7.49
C ASN A 282 -21.17 3.97 -7.86
N ALA A 283 -19.91 3.57 -7.66
CA ALA A 283 -19.49 2.22 -7.97
C ALA A 283 -20.07 1.21 -6.97
N SER A 284 -20.58 0.10 -7.50
CA SER A 284 -21.03 -1.06 -6.71
C SER A 284 -19.97 -2.15 -6.63
N GLU A 285 -18.94 -2.06 -7.47
CA GLU A 285 -17.86 -3.02 -7.57
C GLU A 285 -16.91 -2.91 -6.38
N PRO A 286 -16.42 -4.04 -5.84
CA PRO A 286 -15.38 -4.03 -4.82
C PRO A 286 -14.16 -3.23 -5.27
N TYR A 287 -13.71 -2.34 -4.38
CA TYR A 287 -12.60 -1.41 -4.61
C TYR A 287 -12.86 -0.33 -5.68
N GLY A 288 -14.11 -0.14 -6.10
CA GLY A 288 -14.56 0.97 -6.94
C GLY A 288 -13.95 0.98 -8.33
N CYS A 289 -13.59 2.16 -8.83
CA CYS A 289 -13.03 2.33 -10.17
C CYS A 289 -11.51 2.38 -10.12
N MET A 290 -10.86 1.64 -11.02
CA MET A 290 -9.42 1.40 -11.00
C MET A 290 -8.65 2.13 -12.08
N ASP A 291 -9.30 2.44 -13.20
CA ASP A 291 -8.67 3.02 -14.37
C ASP A 291 -9.65 3.89 -15.13
N LEU A 292 -9.18 5.01 -15.68
CA LEU A 292 -9.91 5.95 -16.51
C LEU A 292 -9.13 6.18 -17.80
N ALA A 293 -9.86 6.26 -18.91
CA ALA A 293 -9.28 6.69 -20.19
C ALA A 293 -10.20 7.70 -20.85
N ILE A 294 -9.65 8.85 -21.23
CA ILE A 294 -10.41 9.95 -21.83
C ILE A 294 -10.03 10.13 -23.30
N ARG A 295 -11.04 10.30 -24.15
CA ARG A 295 -10.84 10.64 -25.55
C ARG A 295 -10.48 12.12 -25.72
N THR A 296 -9.59 12.38 -26.66
CA THR A 296 -9.10 13.72 -27.00
C THR A 296 -9.84 14.30 -28.22
N ASP A 297 -10.52 13.45 -28.99
CA ASP A 297 -11.18 13.81 -30.26
C ASP A 297 -12.69 14.12 -30.14
N LYS A 298 -13.27 14.17 -28.94
CA LYS A 298 -14.71 14.41 -28.70
C LYS A 298 -14.97 15.59 -27.78
N SER A 299 -16.04 16.33 -28.07
CA SER A 299 -16.66 17.32 -27.17
C SER A 299 -18.18 17.12 -27.19
N PRO A 300 -18.85 16.90 -26.03
CA PRO A 300 -18.29 16.83 -24.68
C PRO A 300 -17.38 15.61 -24.46
N ASP A 301 -16.69 15.55 -23.30
CA ASP A 301 -15.76 14.45 -23.02
C ASP A 301 -16.44 13.09 -23.16
N THR A 302 -15.73 12.19 -23.84
CA THR A 302 -16.04 10.76 -23.85
C THR A 302 -14.99 10.03 -23.03
N ILE A 303 -15.43 9.31 -22.00
CA ILE A 303 -14.57 8.73 -20.97
C ILE A 303 -14.96 7.29 -20.75
N PHE A 304 -13.96 6.42 -20.64
CA PHE A 304 -14.10 5.05 -20.22
C PHE A 304 -13.62 4.90 -18.79
N ALA A 305 -14.26 4.03 -18.03
CA ALA A 305 -13.83 3.66 -16.69
C ALA A 305 -13.85 2.14 -16.55
N ALA A 306 -12.80 1.55 -15.99
CA ALA A 306 -12.82 0.17 -15.55
C ALA A 306 -13.06 0.14 -14.04
N CYS A 307 -14.21 -0.40 -13.63
CA CYS A 307 -14.56 -0.54 -12.22
C CYS A 307 -14.58 -2.00 -11.81
N GLY A 308 -14.02 -2.30 -10.64
CA GLY A 308 -13.77 -3.63 -10.13
C GLY A 308 -12.30 -4.06 -10.11
N SER A 309 -12.06 -5.19 -9.45
CA SER A 309 -10.73 -5.69 -9.11
C SER A 309 -10.71 -7.22 -9.22
N THR A 310 -10.25 -7.93 -8.19
CA THR A 310 -10.11 -9.39 -8.15
C THR A 310 -11.42 -10.17 -8.07
N PHE A 311 -12.57 -9.50 -7.97
CA PHE A 311 -13.89 -10.12 -7.77
C PHE A 311 -14.83 -9.98 -8.96
N GLY A 312 -14.38 -9.32 -10.03
CA GLY A 312 -15.24 -8.91 -11.13
C GLY A 312 -14.88 -7.49 -11.58
N ALA A 313 -15.11 -7.20 -12.85
CA ALA A 313 -15.03 -5.85 -13.38
C ALA A 313 -16.03 -5.58 -14.50
N THR A 314 -16.37 -4.30 -14.61
CA THR A 314 -17.21 -3.73 -15.66
C THR A 314 -16.51 -2.52 -16.26
N ILE A 315 -16.47 -2.45 -17.58
CA ILE A 315 -16.10 -1.24 -18.31
C ILE A 315 -17.36 -0.40 -18.46
N TYR A 316 -17.30 0.84 -17.99
CA TYR A 316 -18.30 1.87 -18.17
C TYR A 316 -17.87 2.86 -19.23
N ARG A 317 -18.84 3.50 -19.88
CA ARG A 317 -18.59 4.53 -20.88
C ARG A 317 -19.53 5.71 -20.68
N SER A 318 -18.96 6.91 -20.56
CA SER A 318 -19.69 8.16 -20.64
C SER A 318 -19.40 8.87 -21.95
N THR A 319 -20.42 9.44 -22.60
CA THR A 319 -20.30 10.23 -23.84
C THR A 319 -20.83 11.66 -23.67
N ASN A 320 -21.09 12.07 -22.43
CA ASN A 320 -21.77 13.33 -22.12
C ASN A 320 -21.06 14.08 -21.00
N GLY A 321 -19.72 14.07 -20.99
CA GLY A 321 -18.93 14.77 -19.98
C GLY A 321 -18.98 14.12 -18.60
N GLY A 322 -19.25 12.82 -18.52
CA GLY A 322 -19.34 12.09 -17.25
C GLY A 322 -20.67 12.27 -16.52
N ASN A 323 -21.74 12.75 -17.16
CA ASN A 323 -23.05 12.91 -16.50
C ASN A 323 -23.75 11.56 -16.27
N THR A 324 -23.58 10.60 -17.19
CA THR A 324 -24.12 9.24 -17.05
C THR A 324 -23.07 8.21 -17.43
N TRP A 325 -23.13 7.04 -16.78
CA TRP A 325 -22.17 5.94 -16.93
C TRP A 325 -22.90 4.61 -17.14
N PRO A 326 -23.48 4.36 -18.32
CA PRO A 326 -23.96 3.02 -18.66
C PRO A 326 -22.80 2.01 -18.73
N GLY A 327 -23.08 0.78 -18.31
CA GLY A 327 -22.17 -0.34 -18.52
C GLY A 327 -21.96 -0.57 -20.02
N SER A 328 -20.70 -0.64 -20.44
CA SER A 328 -20.29 -0.87 -21.83
C SER A 328 -19.93 -2.33 -22.06
N PHE A 329 -19.21 -2.96 -21.13
CA PHE A 329 -18.79 -4.35 -21.27
C PHE A 329 -18.44 -5.01 -19.93
N SER A 330 -18.84 -6.27 -19.79
CA SER A 330 -18.38 -7.17 -18.73
C SER A 330 -18.49 -8.61 -19.26
N GLU A 331 -17.62 -9.49 -18.77
CA GLU A 331 -17.63 -10.93 -19.07
C GLU A 331 -17.45 -11.72 -17.76
N SER A 332 -18.05 -12.90 -17.65
CA SER A 332 -17.79 -13.79 -16.51
C SER A 332 -16.29 -14.13 -16.40
N GLY A 333 -15.75 -14.09 -15.18
CA GLY A 333 -14.32 -14.30 -14.91
C GLY A 333 -13.44 -13.09 -15.23
N MET A 334 -14.00 -11.97 -15.72
CA MET A 334 -13.26 -10.73 -15.94
C MET A 334 -13.00 -10.01 -14.62
N GLY A 335 -11.74 -9.80 -14.28
CA GLY A 335 -11.29 -9.02 -13.13
C GLY A 335 -10.74 -7.67 -13.51
N ARG A 336 -9.85 -7.17 -12.64
CA ARG A 336 -9.16 -5.88 -12.78
C ARG A 336 -8.76 -5.66 -14.24
N THR A 337 -9.19 -4.53 -14.77
CA THR A 337 -9.05 -4.20 -16.18
C THR A 337 -8.34 -2.86 -16.31
N THR A 338 -7.42 -2.75 -17.25
CA THR A 338 -6.81 -1.47 -17.67
C THR A 338 -7.12 -1.17 -19.12
N LEU A 339 -7.21 0.11 -19.45
CA LEU A 339 -7.73 0.65 -20.70
C LEU A 339 -6.65 1.46 -21.42
N ALA A 340 -6.59 1.33 -22.75
CA ALA A 340 -5.74 2.15 -23.58
C ALA A 340 -6.47 2.56 -24.86
N ILE A 341 -6.49 3.86 -25.16
CA ILE A 341 -7.09 4.42 -26.38
C ILE A 341 -5.99 4.54 -27.44
N ALA A 342 -6.26 4.07 -28.66
CA ALA A 342 -5.29 4.18 -29.75
C ALA A 342 -5.21 5.63 -30.27
N PRO A 343 -4.04 6.31 -30.22
CA PRO A 343 -3.94 7.71 -30.65
C PRO A 343 -4.21 7.92 -32.15
N SER A 344 -3.96 6.91 -32.97
CA SER A 344 -4.19 6.98 -34.43
C SER A 344 -5.67 6.93 -34.82
N ASN A 345 -6.52 6.36 -33.95
CA ASN A 345 -7.96 6.27 -34.13
C ASN A 345 -8.60 5.95 -32.78
N GLU A 346 -9.18 6.96 -32.13
CA GLU A 346 -9.73 6.82 -30.78
C GLU A 346 -11.07 6.08 -30.70
N ASP A 347 -11.64 5.64 -31.83
CA ASP A 347 -12.68 4.62 -31.83
C ASP A 347 -12.14 3.23 -31.49
N VAL A 348 -10.81 3.06 -31.55
CA VAL A 348 -10.12 1.85 -31.13
C VAL A 348 -9.66 1.99 -29.69
N VAL A 349 -10.24 1.18 -28.79
CA VAL A 349 -9.85 1.08 -27.38
C VAL A 349 -9.54 -0.36 -27.05
N TYR A 350 -8.48 -0.58 -26.29
CA TYR A 350 -8.07 -1.88 -25.79
C TYR A 350 -8.35 -1.98 -24.30
N ALA A 351 -8.72 -3.17 -23.86
CA ALA A 351 -8.90 -3.49 -22.45
C ALA A 351 -8.14 -4.77 -22.11
N LEU A 352 -7.17 -4.68 -21.21
CA LEU A 352 -6.44 -5.83 -20.68
C LEU A 352 -7.07 -6.23 -19.36
N ALA A 353 -7.66 -7.42 -19.28
CA ALA A 353 -8.36 -7.89 -18.10
C ALA A 353 -7.64 -9.07 -17.44
N ALA A 354 -7.61 -9.07 -16.10
CA ALA A 354 -7.19 -10.20 -15.30
C ALA A 354 -8.27 -11.29 -15.22
N ASP A 355 -7.87 -12.52 -14.92
CA ASP A 355 -8.77 -13.65 -14.70
C ASP A 355 -9.10 -13.79 -13.21
N THR A 356 -10.39 -13.79 -12.90
CA THR A 356 -10.92 -14.07 -11.55
C THR A 356 -11.44 -15.49 -11.42
N GLY A 357 -11.27 -16.30 -12.47
CA GLY A 357 -11.57 -17.72 -12.44
C GLY A 357 -10.66 -18.48 -11.48
N GLY A 358 -11.11 -19.67 -11.08
CA GLY A 358 -10.25 -20.65 -10.46
C GLY A 358 -9.36 -21.37 -11.47
N GLY A 359 -8.31 -22.03 -11.00
CA GLY A 359 -7.46 -22.89 -11.83
C GLY A 359 -6.14 -22.23 -12.25
N THR A 360 -5.56 -22.73 -13.34
CA THR A 360 -4.17 -22.45 -13.74
C THR A 360 -3.85 -20.97 -14.01
N TYR A 361 -4.85 -20.19 -14.43
CA TYR A 361 -4.67 -18.77 -14.78
C TYR A 361 -5.26 -17.79 -13.75
N SER A 362 -5.63 -18.27 -12.56
CA SER A 362 -6.19 -17.41 -11.51
C SER A 362 -5.25 -16.25 -11.17
N GLY A 363 -5.75 -15.01 -11.27
CA GLY A 363 -4.96 -13.79 -11.07
C GLY A 363 -4.04 -13.42 -12.24
N GLY A 364 -3.91 -14.28 -13.25
CA GLY A 364 -3.18 -14.01 -14.49
C GLY A 364 -4.00 -13.20 -15.49
N MET A 365 -3.48 -13.04 -16.71
CA MET A 365 -4.26 -12.41 -17.78
C MET A 365 -5.44 -13.32 -18.19
N ARG A 366 -6.61 -12.73 -18.37
CA ARG A 366 -7.76 -13.38 -19.01
C ARG A 366 -7.75 -13.18 -20.52
N ALA A 367 -7.83 -11.92 -20.94
CA ALA A 367 -7.99 -11.55 -22.33
C ALA A 367 -7.54 -10.10 -22.58
N VAL A 368 -7.11 -9.85 -23.82
CA VAL A 368 -7.07 -8.50 -24.39
C VAL A 368 -8.32 -8.31 -25.23
N TYR A 369 -9.22 -7.44 -24.80
CA TYR A 369 -10.38 -7.04 -25.58
C TYR A 369 -10.07 -5.79 -26.39
N ARG A 370 -10.80 -5.62 -27.50
CA ARG A 370 -10.71 -4.46 -28.37
C ARG A 370 -12.10 -4.04 -28.81
N THR A 371 -12.35 -2.75 -28.82
CA THR A 371 -13.44 -2.12 -29.57
C THR A 371 -12.86 -1.38 -30.78
N THR A 372 -13.64 -1.21 -31.83
CA THR A 372 -13.33 -0.38 -33.01
C THR A 372 -14.44 0.63 -33.31
N ASN A 373 -15.40 0.78 -32.40
CA ASN A 373 -16.59 1.62 -32.54
C ASN A 373 -16.83 2.47 -31.28
N GLY A 374 -15.73 2.93 -30.66
CA GLY A 374 -15.76 3.78 -29.49
C GLY A 374 -16.40 3.13 -28.27
N GLY A 375 -16.26 1.81 -28.11
CA GLY A 375 -16.77 1.04 -26.97
C GLY A 375 -18.26 0.77 -27.00
N SER A 376 -18.87 0.76 -28.19
CA SER A 376 -20.26 0.29 -28.34
C SER A 376 -20.35 -1.23 -28.32
N SER A 377 -19.30 -1.92 -28.79
CA SER A 377 -19.12 -3.36 -28.66
C SER A 377 -17.64 -3.73 -28.53
N TRP A 378 -17.37 -4.85 -27.86
CA TRP A 378 -16.02 -5.33 -27.58
C TRP A 378 -15.84 -6.76 -28.08
N THR A 379 -14.62 -7.09 -28.50
CA THR A 379 -14.26 -8.43 -28.99
C THR A 379 -12.92 -8.83 -28.41
N ALA A 380 -12.80 -10.05 -27.89
CA ALA A 380 -11.51 -10.59 -27.47
C ALA A 380 -10.58 -10.75 -28.68
N ARG A 381 -9.34 -10.30 -28.55
CA ARG A 381 -8.28 -10.43 -29.57
C ARG A 381 -7.31 -11.55 -29.23
N VAL A 382 -7.06 -11.71 -27.93
CA VAL A 382 -6.19 -12.74 -27.36
C VAL A 382 -6.83 -13.24 -26.07
N ARG A 383 -6.77 -14.54 -25.82
CA ARG A 383 -7.24 -15.18 -24.58
C ARG A 383 -6.18 -16.10 -23.99
N ASN A 384 -6.18 -16.26 -22.67
CA ASN A 384 -5.40 -17.29 -21.97
C ASN A 384 -5.75 -18.73 -22.38
N THR A 385 -6.86 -18.93 -23.08
CA THR A 385 -7.31 -20.20 -23.64
C THR A 385 -7.04 -20.36 -25.13
N ASP A 386 -6.41 -19.39 -25.81
CA ASP A 386 -6.16 -19.47 -27.27
C ASP A 386 -5.33 -20.69 -27.66
N SER A 387 -5.65 -21.39 -28.73
CA SER A 387 -4.86 -22.56 -29.16
C SER A 387 -3.42 -22.20 -29.57
N ASP A 388 -3.20 -20.95 -29.99
CA ASP A 388 -1.87 -20.43 -30.29
C ASP A 388 -1.09 -20.19 -29.00
N LYS A 389 0.06 -20.86 -28.87
CA LYS A 389 0.93 -20.69 -27.71
C LYS A 389 1.59 -19.31 -27.68
N LEU A 390 1.86 -18.65 -28.80
CA LEU A 390 2.44 -17.30 -28.80
C LEU A 390 1.50 -16.30 -28.14
N ASN A 391 0.19 -16.45 -28.39
CA ASN A 391 -0.87 -15.70 -27.74
C ASN A 391 -0.92 -15.94 -26.21
N ARG A 392 -0.38 -17.07 -25.72
CA ARG A 392 -0.28 -17.38 -24.29
C ARG A 392 1.10 -17.06 -23.68
N VAL A 393 2.16 -16.98 -24.48
CA VAL A 393 3.56 -16.87 -24.03
C VAL A 393 4.02 -15.41 -23.86
N LEU A 394 3.41 -14.46 -24.57
CA LEU A 394 3.65 -13.03 -24.40
C LEU A 394 3.01 -12.45 -23.11
N LEU A 395 2.55 -13.31 -22.20
CA LEU A 395 1.64 -12.99 -21.11
C LEU A 395 2.13 -13.51 -19.76
#